data_AF-A0A496ZDJ7-F1
#
_entry.id   AF-A0A496ZDJ7-F1
#
_cell.length_a   1.000
_cell.length_b   1.000
_cell.length_c   1.000
_cell.angle_alpha   90.00
_cell.angle_beta   90.00
_cell.angle_gamma   90.00
#
_symmetry.space_group_name_H-M   'P 1'
#
loop_
_entity.id
_entity.type
_entity.pdbx_description
1 polymer ?
#
loop_
_entity_poly.entity_id
_entity_poly.type
_entity_poly.pdbx_seq_one_letter_code
_entity_poly.pdbx_strand_id
1 'polypeptide(L)'
;MGKPININKCLNLLSACKEIGIHCDVSIQIGLPGETYYSIVKKIQWLEANGLQKNSFFSIAAIWPETPWAIAYGVDSDYFEPTVEKEGLEANGLYYFKPGNPQIERYFSNCSSNFHFIDEETAIRIKYYLMDAGFIKRFD
;
A
#
# COMPACT_ATOMS: atom_id res chain seq x y z
N MET A 1 2.68 -0.67 -18.49
CA MET A 1 1.53 -0.95 -17.61
C MET A 1 0.66 -2.01 -18.27
N GLY A 2 0.31 -3.08 -17.55
CA GLY A 2 -0.57 -4.12 -18.07
C GLY A 2 -1.95 -3.57 -18.43
N LYS A 3 -2.69 -4.25 -19.32
CA LYS A 3 -4.06 -3.85 -19.64
C LYS A 3 -4.91 -3.89 -18.36
N PRO A 4 -5.72 -2.86 -18.08
CA PRO A 4 -6.60 -2.88 -16.91
C PRO A 4 -7.52 -4.10 -17.00
N ILE A 5 -7.43 -4.98 -16.00
CA ILE A 5 -8.35 -6.09 -15.84
C ILE A 5 -9.64 -5.51 -15.30
N ASN A 6 -10.77 -5.89 -15.90
CA ASN A 6 -12.09 -5.49 -15.44
C ASN A 6 -12.31 -5.99 -14.00
N ILE A 7 -12.58 -5.08 -13.06
CA ILE A 7 -12.78 -5.41 -11.64
C ILE A 7 -13.88 -6.46 -11.42
N ASN A 8 -14.92 -6.48 -12.25
CA ASN A 8 -15.98 -7.48 -12.18
C ASN A 8 -15.47 -8.88 -12.50
N LYS A 9 -14.45 -9.01 -13.38
CA LYS A 9 -13.81 -10.31 -13.63
C LYS A 9 -13.08 -10.81 -12.39
N CYS A 10 -12.40 -9.92 -11.65
CA CYS A 10 -11.74 -10.28 -10.40
C CYS A 10 -12.77 -10.71 -9.34
N LEU A 11 -13.86 -9.96 -9.17
CA LEU A 11 -14.93 -10.31 -8.23
C LEU A 11 -15.59 -11.66 -8.58
N ASN A 12 -15.86 -11.92 -9.86
CA ASN A 12 -16.41 -13.20 -10.31
C ASN A 12 -15.44 -14.36 -10.05
N LEU A 13 -14.14 -14.16 -10.25
CA LEU A 13 -13.13 -15.17 -9.92
C LEU A 13 -13.11 -15.47 -8.43
N LEU A 14 -13.15 -14.44 -7.57
CA LEU A 14 -13.23 -14.61 -6.12
C LEU A 14 -14.47 -15.41 -5.70
N SER A 15 -15.64 -15.12 -6.29
CA SER A 15 -16.87 -15.87 -6.04
C SER A 15 -16.74 -17.33 -6.45
N ALA A 16 -16.25 -17.58 -7.68
CA ALA A 16 -16.08 -18.93 -8.19
C ALA A 16 -15.10 -19.75 -7.35
N CYS A 17 -13.99 -19.16 -6.90
CA CYS A 17 -13.04 -19.82 -6.00
C CYS A 17 -13.67 -20.17 -4.65
N LYS A 18 -14.45 -19.25 -4.08
CA LYS A 18 -15.17 -19.48 -2.80
C LYS A 18 -16.15 -20.65 -2.91
N GLU A 19 -16.87 -20.78 -4.02
CA GLU A 19 -17.84 -21.87 -4.26
C GLU A 19 -17.20 -23.26 -4.25
N ILE A 20 -15.93 -23.36 -4.64
CA ILE A 20 -15.17 -24.63 -4.69
C ILE A 20 -14.14 -24.77 -3.55
N GLY A 21 -14.19 -23.90 -2.54
CA GLY A 21 -13.31 -23.97 -1.37
C GLY A 21 -11.86 -23.56 -1.63
N ILE A 22 -11.58 -22.80 -2.69
CA ILE A 22 -10.25 -22.21 -2.94
C ILE A 22 -10.14 -20.87 -2.21
N HIS A 23 -9.13 -20.76 -1.36
CA HIS A 23 -8.77 -19.50 -0.71
C HIS A 23 -8.13 -18.52 -1.70
N CYS A 24 -8.57 -17.26 -1.69
CA CYS A 24 -8.02 -16.22 -2.54
C CYS A 24 -7.74 -14.95 -1.75
N ASP A 25 -6.51 -14.46 -1.88
CA ASP A 25 -6.06 -13.21 -1.27
C ASP A 25 -6.17 -12.05 -2.27
N VAL A 26 -6.57 -10.89 -1.77
CA VAL A 26 -6.67 -9.63 -2.51
C VAL A 26 -5.56 -8.69 -2.04
N SER A 27 -4.51 -8.55 -2.85
CA SER A 27 -3.40 -7.63 -2.56
C SER A 27 -3.72 -6.23 -3.07
N ILE A 28 -3.74 -5.26 -2.16
CA ILE A 28 -4.09 -3.86 -2.44
C ILE A 28 -2.89 -2.97 -2.13
N GLN A 29 -2.46 -2.22 -3.14
CA GLN A 29 -1.47 -1.16 -2.96
C GLN A 29 -2.17 0.18 -2.67
N ILE A 30 -1.70 0.87 -1.64
CA ILE A 30 -2.18 2.18 -1.18
C ILE A 30 -1.05 3.20 -1.15
N GLY A 31 -1.38 4.48 -1.16
CA GLY A 31 -0.37 5.55 -1.17
C GLY A 31 0.33 5.66 -2.53
N LEU A 32 -0.38 5.39 -3.63
CA LEU A 32 0.10 5.68 -4.98
C LEU A 32 0.25 7.19 -5.20
N PRO A 33 1.01 7.65 -6.22
CA PRO A 33 1.16 9.06 -6.53
C PRO A 33 -0.19 9.80 -6.60
N GLY A 34 -0.34 10.85 -5.80
CA GLY A 34 -1.55 11.67 -5.72
C GLY A 34 -2.69 11.10 -4.85
N GLU A 35 -2.51 9.91 -4.25
CA GLU A 35 -3.46 9.43 -3.25
C GLU A 35 -3.36 10.25 -1.96
N THR A 36 -4.53 10.54 -1.39
CA THR A 36 -4.68 11.18 -0.08
C THR A 36 -5.25 10.16 0.90
N TYR A 37 -5.20 10.48 2.20
CA TYR A 37 -5.91 9.72 3.22
C TYR A 37 -7.37 9.43 2.80
N TYR A 38 -8.11 10.43 2.33
CA TYR A 38 -9.51 10.28 1.97
C TYR A 38 -9.75 9.40 0.74
N SER A 39 -8.89 9.50 -0.30
CA SER A 39 -9.03 8.63 -1.47
C SER A 39 -8.70 7.17 -1.13
N ILE A 40 -7.74 6.94 -0.22
CA ILE A 40 -7.40 5.62 0.29
C ILE A 40 -8.56 5.06 1.14
N VAL A 41 -9.13 5.85 2.04
CA VAL A 41 -10.31 5.45 2.82
C VAL A 41 -11.48 5.08 1.91
N LYS A 42 -11.74 5.85 0.85
CA LYS A 42 -12.78 5.51 -0.12
C LYS A 42 -12.54 4.17 -0.81
N LYS A 43 -11.27 3.84 -1.10
CA LYS A 43 -10.88 2.51 -1.64
C LYS A 43 -11.15 1.41 -0.61
N ILE A 44 -10.84 1.62 0.66
CA ILE A 44 -11.08 0.67 1.75
C ILE A 44 -12.59 0.43 1.94
N GLN A 45 -13.40 1.50 1.95
CA GLN A 45 -14.86 1.40 2.02
C GLN A 45 -15.46 0.62 0.85
N TRP A 46 -14.86 0.74 -0.35
CA TRP A 46 -15.27 -0.07 -1.49
C TRP A 46 -14.99 -1.56 -1.26
N LEU A 47 -13.83 -1.92 -0.69
CA LEU A 47 -13.51 -3.30 -0.32
C LEU A 47 -14.51 -3.84 0.73
N GLU A 48 -14.87 -2.99 1.69
CA GLU A 48 -15.84 -3.30 2.74
C GLU A 48 -17.23 -3.61 2.16
N ALA A 49 -17.73 -2.74 1.26
CA ALA A 49 -19.00 -2.91 0.58
C ALA A 49 -19.08 -4.17 -0.30
N ASN A 50 -17.93 -4.73 -0.68
CA ASN A 50 -17.84 -5.95 -1.48
C ASN A 50 -17.46 -7.20 -0.65
N GLY A 51 -17.42 -7.10 0.68
CA GLY A 51 -17.16 -8.24 1.55
C GLY A 51 -15.71 -8.76 1.48
N LEU A 52 -14.75 -7.91 1.11
CA LEU A 52 -13.35 -8.27 0.89
C LEU A 52 -12.45 -8.06 2.12
N GLN A 53 -13.02 -7.74 3.28
CA GLN A 53 -12.25 -7.39 4.48
C GLN A 53 -11.32 -8.52 4.93
N LYS A 54 -11.84 -9.75 4.96
CA LYS A 54 -11.15 -10.92 5.53
C LYS A 54 -10.03 -11.48 4.66
N ASN A 55 -10.03 -11.18 3.36
CA ASN A 55 -9.03 -11.67 2.42
C ASN A 55 -8.18 -10.56 1.79
N SER A 56 -8.29 -9.32 2.25
CA SER A 56 -7.44 -8.23 1.77
C SER A 56 -6.11 -8.13 2.53
N PHE A 57 -5.05 -7.79 1.80
CA PHE A 57 -3.71 -7.49 2.29
C PHE A 57 -3.28 -6.14 1.74
N PHE A 58 -2.60 -5.34 2.56
CA PHE A 58 -2.23 -3.98 2.19
C PHE A 58 -0.72 -3.81 2.18
N SER A 59 -0.24 -3.12 1.15
CA SER A 59 1.13 -2.61 1.07
C SER A 59 1.10 -1.13 0.72
N ILE A 60 1.96 -0.34 1.36
CA ILE A 60 2.17 1.05 0.95
C ILE A 60 3.03 1.04 -0.31
N ALA A 61 2.70 1.89 -1.28
CA ALA A 61 3.50 2.06 -2.48
C ALA A 61 4.89 2.55 -2.10
N ALA A 62 5.90 1.79 -2.52
CA ALA A 62 7.30 2.09 -2.32
C ALA A 62 7.96 2.27 -3.67
N ILE A 63 8.85 3.24 -3.78
CA ILE A 63 9.77 3.34 -4.91
C ILE A 63 10.88 2.34 -4.69
N TRP A 64 11.11 1.47 -5.68
CA TRP A 64 12.24 0.56 -5.70
C TRP A 64 13.32 1.07 -6.66
N PRO A 65 14.61 0.80 -6.39
CA PRO A 65 15.70 1.15 -7.30
C PRO A 65 15.41 0.68 -8.73
N GLU A 66 15.88 1.45 -9.71
CA GLU A 66 15.83 1.12 -11.15
C GLU A 66 14.41 0.96 -11.74
N THR A 67 13.36 1.26 -10.97
CA THR A 67 11.98 1.26 -11.48
C THR A 67 11.66 2.53 -12.26
N PRO A 68 10.64 2.51 -13.14
CA PRO A 68 10.16 3.72 -13.80
C PRO A 68 9.76 4.84 -12.84
N TRP A 69 9.29 4.51 -11.63
CA TRP A 69 9.04 5.51 -10.58
C TRP A 69 10.32 6.13 -10.05
N ALA A 70 11.36 5.34 -9.80
CA ALA A 70 12.65 5.87 -9.36
C ALA A 70 13.22 6.87 -10.38
N ILE A 71 13.18 6.52 -11.67
CA ILE A 71 13.62 7.41 -12.77
C ILE A 71 12.77 8.68 -12.82
N ALA A 72 11.44 8.56 -12.74
CA ALA A 72 10.53 9.70 -12.86
C ALA A 72 10.66 10.71 -11.71
N TYR A 73 11.08 10.24 -10.52
CA TYR A 73 11.26 11.08 -9.34
C TYR A 73 12.72 11.42 -9.04
N GLY A 74 13.65 11.05 -9.92
CA GLY A 74 15.08 11.35 -9.75
C GLY A 74 15.73 10.61 -8.58
N VAL A 75 15.22 9.43 -8.22
CA VAL A 75 15.77 8.58 -7.17
C VAL A 75 16.74 7.58 -7.79
N ASP A 76 18.03 7.76 -7.54
CA ASP A 76 19.08 6.77 -7.81
C ASP A 76 19.22 5.73 -6.69
N SER A 77 20.08 4.74 -6.90
CA SER A 77 20.37 3.69 -5.93
C SER A 77 21.00 4.22 -4.63
N ASP A 78 21.75 5.31 -4.71
CA ASP A 78 22.53 5.83 -3.59
C ASP A 78 21.60 6.45 -2.55
N TYR A 79 20.44 6.99 -2.95
CA TYR A 79 19.42 7.49 -2.03
C TYR A 79 18.86 6.44 -1.06
N PHE A 80 18.99 5.14 -1.36
CA PHE A 80 18.59 4.06 -0.46
C PHE A 80 19.63 3.79 0.63
N GLU A 81 20.87 4.28 0.46
CA GLU A 81 21.91 4.18 1.47
C GLU A 81 21.58 5.09 2.67
N PRO A 82 21.75 4.61 3.92
CA PRO A 82 21.42 5.39 5.11
C PRO A 82 22.15 6.74 5.18
N THR A 83 23.36 6.81 4.62
CA THR A 83 24.28 7.95 4.69
C THR A 83 23.95 9.10 3.74
N VAL A 84 23.10 8.88 2.73
CA VAL A 84 22.74 9.92 1.75
C VAL A 84 21.64 10.83 2.30
N GLU A 85 21.78 12.14 2.12
CA GLU A 85 20.76 13.11 2.53
C GLU A 85 19.50 12.96 1.68
N LYS A 86 18.32 12.92 2.33
CA LYS A 86 17.03 12.64 1.67
C LYS A 86 16.12 13.86 1.56
N GLU A 87 16.51 14.99 2.18
CA GLU A 87 15.68 16.19 2.35
C GLU A 87 15.26 16.79 0.99
N GLY A 88 16.13 16.72 -0.02
CA GLY A 88 15.83 17.19 -1.37
C GLY A 88 14.69 16.43 -2.08
N LEU A 89 14.39 15.19 -1.65
CA LEU A 89 13.33 14.37 -2.25
C LEU A 89 11.96 14.63 -1.63
N GLU A 90 11.90 15.16 -0.40
CA GLU A 90 10.64 15.61 0.22
C GLU A 90 9.99 16.74 -0.57
N ALA A 91 10.79 17.63 -1.18
CA ALA A 91 10.31 18.66 -2.08
C ALA A 91 9.59 18.12 -3.33
N ASN A 92 9.86 16.87 -3.71
CA ASN A 92 9.20 16.17 -4.82
C ASN A 92 7.99 15.33 -4.35
N GLY A 93 7.57 15.49 -3.09
CA GLY A 93 6.46 14.75 -2.50
C GLY A 93 6.80 13.29 -2.15
N LEU A 94 8.08 12.99 -1.96
CA LEU A 94 8.54 11.68 -1.50
C LEU A 94 8.92 11.70 -0.02
N TYR A 95 8.47 10.70 0.72
CA TYR A 95 8.75 10.55 2.14
C TYR A 95 9.60 9.30 2.34
N TYR A 96 10.78 9.45 2.95
CA TYR A 96 11.63 8.32 3.27
C TYR A 96 11.24 7.75 4.64
N PHE A 97 10.75 6.50 4.65
CA PHE A 97 10.37 5.83 5.90
C PHE A 97 11.62 5.25 6.53
N LYS A 98 12.05 5.83 7.65
CA LYS A 98 13.26 5.37 8.35
C LYS A 98 12.96 4.05 9.08
N PRO A 99 13.92 3.13 9.15
CA PRO A 99 13.75 1.93 9.97
C PRO A 99 13.58 2.31 11.45
N GLY A 100 12.80 1.52 12.17
CA GLY A 100 12.57 1.67 13.61
C GLY A 100 11.18 2.17 14.02
N ASN A 101 10.24 2.34 13.08
CA ASN A 101 8.85 2.66 13.42
C ASN A 101 7.99 1.38 13.48
N PRO A 102 7.79 0.78 14.68
CA PRO A 102 7.04 -0.48 14.80
C PRO A 102 5.55 -0.34 14.46
N GLN A 103 5.02 0.88 14.42
CA GLN A 103 3.63 1.10 14.04
C GLN A 103 3.39 0.77 12.57
N ILE A 104 4.39 1.02 11.72
CA ILE A 104 4.33 0.82 10.27
C ILE A 104 4.92 -0.55 9.87
N GLU A 105 6.12 -0.87 10.36
CA GLU A 105 6.87 -2.08 9.98
C GLU A 105 6.18 -3.40 10.30
N ARG A 106 5.39 -3.44 11.38
CA ARG A 106 4.64 -4.65 11.76
C ARG A 106 3.40 -4.88 10.91
N TYR A 107 2.97 -3.87 10.17
CA TYR A 107 1.67 -3.88 9.50
C TYR A 107 1.78 -3.83 7.97
N PHE A 108 2.71 -3.04 7.45
CA PHE A 108 2.97 -2.96 6.01
C PHE A 108 4.29 -3.65 5.70
N SER A 109 4.30 -4.55 4.72
CA SER A 109 5.51 -5.28 4.32
C SER A 109 6.48 -4.38 3.57
N ASN A 110 7.78 -4.53 3.82
CA ASN A 110 8.89 -3.86 3.10
C ASN A 110 8.74 -2.34 2.96
N CYS A 111 8.20 -1.70 4.01
CA CYS A 111 7.88 -0.28 4.02
C CYS A 111 8.94 0.62 4.66
N SER A 112 9.98 0.08 5.28
CA SER A 112 11.08 0.88 5.83
C SER A 112 12.29 0.86 4.91
N SER A 113 13.15 1.87 5.08
CA SER A 113 14.32 2.10 4.24
C SER A 113 13.97 2.34 2.77
N ASN A 114 12.80 2.91 2.50
CA ASN A 114 12.25 3.13 1.17
C ASN A 114 11.54 4.48 1.08
N PHE A 115 11.33 4.95 -0.16
CA PHE A 115 10.58 6.17 -0.44
C PHE A 115 9.11 5.86 -0.75
N HIS A 116 8.22 6.71 -0.23
CA HIS A 116 6.77 6.59 -0.34
C HIS A 116 6.15 7.90 -0.83
N PHE A 117 4.93 7.83 -1.37
CA PHE A 117 4.20 9.02 -1.83
C PHE A 117 3.24 9.60 -0.78
N ILE A 118 3.23 9.02 0.41
CA ILE A 118 2.50 9.50 1.58
C ILE A 118 3.46 9.53 2.77
N ASP A 119 3.24 10.46 3.69
CA ASP A 119 4.02 10.58 4.91
C ASP A 119 3.68 9.46 5.92
N GLU A 120 4.55 9.28 6.92
CA GLU A 120 4.38 8.26 7.96
C GLU A 120 3.12 8.47 8.80
N GLU A 121 2.71 9.73 9.05
CA GLU A 121 1.51 10.02 9.84
C GLU A 121 0.24 9.55 9.09
N THR A 122 0.17 9.84 7.80
CA THR A 122 -0.89 9.36 6.90
C THR A 122 -0.93 7.83 6.88
N ALA A 123 0.23 7.17 6.77
CA ALA A 123 0.32 5.71 6.81
C ALA A 123 -0.20 5.12 8.14
N ILE A 124 0.16 5.73 9.28
CA ILE A 124 -0.31 5.33 10.61
C ILE A 124 -1.83 5.50 10.73
N ARG A 125 -2.37 6.62 10.23
CA ARG A 125 -3.82 6.88 10.22
C ARG A 125 -4.58 5.85 9.39
N ILE A 126 -4.03 5.45 8.24
CA ILE A 126 -4.64 4.42 7.38
C ILE A 126 -4.65 3.07 8.10
N LYS A 127 -3.53 2.70 8.76
CA LYS A 127 -3.48 1.49 9.58
C LYS A 127 -4.62 1.47 10.60
N TYR A 128 -4.78 2.52 11.40
CA TYR A 128 -5.85 2.54 12.42
C TYR A 128 -7.24 2.43 11.80
N TYR A 129 -7.47 3.10 10.67
CA TYR A 129 -8.73 2.92 9.94
C TYR A 129 -8.95 1.45 9.52
N LEU A 130 -7.94 0.77 8.99
CA LEU A 130 -8.03 -0.65 8.62
C LEU A 130 -8.31 -1.56 9.83
N MET A 131 -7.77 -1.23 11.00
CA MET A 131 -8.08 -1.91 12.26
C MET A 131 -9.55 -1.78 12.62
N ASP A 132 -10.06 -0.55 12.62
CA ASP A 132 -11.43 -0.22 13.00
C ASP A 132 -12.45 -0.78 12.00
N ALA A 133 -12.10 -0.80 10.71
CA ALA A 133 -12.92 -1.36 9.63
C ALA A 133 -12.88 -2.90 9.55
N GLY A 134 -12.19 -3.58 10.48
CA GLY A 134 -12.24 -5.04 10.62
C GLY A 134 -11.30 -5.83 9.69
N PHE A 135 -10.35 -5.18 9.01
CA PHE A 135 -9.41 -5.86 8.12
C PHE A 135 -8.33 -6.68 8.85
N ILE A 136 -8.20 -6.53 10.17
CA ILE A 136 -7.29 -7.33 11.01
C ILE A 136 -7.98 -8.56 11.64
N LYS A 137 -9.31 -8.53 11.80
CA LYS A 137 -10.09 -9.59 12.44
C LYS A 137 -10.47 -10.68 11.44
N ARG A 138 -9.47 -11.46 11.00
CA ARG A 138 -9.68 -12.50 9.98
C ARG A 138 -10.47 -13.71 10.47
N PHE A 139 -10.39 -14.01 11.77
CA PHE A 139 -10.91 -15.25 12.36
C PHE A 139 -12.03 -15.05 13.39
N ASP A 140 -12.52 -13.81 13.54
CA ASP A 140 -13.70 -13.50 14.36
C ASP A 140 -15.00 -13.89 13.64
#